data_AF-A0A352KNC8-F1
#
_entry.id   AF-A0A352KNC8-F1
#
_cell.length_a   1.000
_cell.length_b   1.000
_cell.length_c   1.000
_cell.angle_alpha   90.00
_cell.angle_beta   90.00
_cell.angle_gamma   90.00
#
_symmetry.space_group_name_H-M   'P 1'
#
loop_
_entity.id
_entity.type
_entity.pdbx_description
1 polymer ?
#
loop_
_entity_poly.entity_id
_entity_poly.type
_entity_poly.pdbx_seq_one_letter_code
_entity_poly.pdbx_strand_id
1 'polypeptide(L)' 'MRLSVCALLALLITGCSHVSAWERGHLANPNMQWTTDPMYRTIESHIHFSKEASSGDAALGGGGCGCN' A
#
# COMPACT_ATOMS: atom_id res chain seq x y z
N MET A 1 21.72 -12.95 30.30
CA MET A 1 21.91 -12.77 28.84
C MET A 1 20.69 -13.21 28.04
N ARG A 2 20.21 -14.47 28.13
CA ARG A 2 19.04 -14.94 27.34
C ARG A 2 17.73 -14.19 27.65
N LEU A 3 17.41 -13.96 28.93
CA LEU A 3 16.23 -13.18 29.33
C LEU A 3 16.29 -11.71 28.87
N SER A 4 17.47 -11.10 28.90
CA SER A 4 17.67 -9.71 28.47
C SER A 4 17.39 -9.52 26.98
N VAL A 5 17.74 -10.50 26.14
CA VAL A 5 17.45 -10.49 24.70
C VAL A 5 15.95 -10.64 24.45
N CYS A 6 15.27 -11.55 25.15
CA CYS A 6 13.82 -11.71 25.02
C CYS A 6 13.05 -10.44 25.42
N ALA A 7 13.48 -9.77 26.50
CA ALA A 7 12.86 -8.51 26.93
C ALA A 7 13.06 -7.39 25.90
N LEU A 8 14.24 -7.33 25.26
CA LEU A 8 14.53 -6.34 24.22
C LEU A 8 13.67 -6.57 22.96
N LEU A 9 13.48 -7.83 22.55
CA LEU A 9 12.59 -8.16 21.42
C LEU A 9 11.13 -7.82 21.70
N ALA A 10 10.66 -8.06 22.93
CA ALA A 10 9.28 -7.75 23.31
C ALA A 10 8.97 -6.24 23.22
N LEU A 11 9.96 -5.37 23.46
CA LEU A 11 9.80 -3.92 23.35
C LEU A 11 9.57 -3.47 21.88
N LEU A 12 10.22 -4.12 20.92
CA LEU A 12 10.20 -3.74 19.51
C LEU A 12 8.84 -3.94 18.83
N ILE A 13 8.00 -4.85 19.35
CA ILE A 13 6.69 -5.19 18.76
C ILE A 13 5.52 -4.38 19.36
N THR A 14 5.78 -3.49 20.32
CA THR A 14 4.72 -2.70 21.00
C THR A 14 4.06 -1.63 20.13
N GLY A 15 4.61 -1.34 18.94
CA GLY A 15 4.07 -0.34 18.01
C GLY A 15 2.96 -0.82 17.08
N CYS A 16 2.63 -2.13 17.06
CA CYS A 16 1.56 -2.64 16.22
C CYS A 16 0.18 -2.20 16.75
N SER A 17 -0.55 -1.43 15.95
CA SER A 17 -1.93 -1.04 16.22
C SER A 17 -2.86 -1.56 15.12
N HIS A 18 -4.08 -1.93 15.50
CA HIS A 18 -5.10 -2.33 14.55
C HIS A 18 -5.72 -1.09 13.91
N VAL A 19 -5.55 -0.93 12.60
CA VAL A 19 -6.12 0.18 11.82
C VAL A 19 -7.37 -0.31 11.10
N SER A 20 -8.49 0.34 11.36
CA SER A 20 -9.78 0.01 10.76
C SER A 20 -9.84 0.47 9.30
N ALA A 21 -10.61 -0.23 8.47
CA ALA A 21 -10.65 0.02 7.02
C ALA A 21 -11.04 1.47 6.66
N TRP A 22 -11.92 2.11 7.44
CA TRP A 22 -12.38 3.49 7.22
C TRP A 22 -11.38 4.57 7.66
N GLU A 23 -10.39 4.24 8.50
CA GLU A 23 -9.36 5.20 8.95
C GLU A 23 -8.36 5.54 7.85
N ARG A 24 -8.30 4.71 6.78
CA ARG A 24 -7.48 4.95 5.60
C ARG A 24 -7.74 6.30 4.95
N GLY A 25 -8.98 6.81 4.98
CA GLY A 25 -9.30 8.12 4.39
C GLY A 25 -8.57 9.29 5.07
N HIS A 26 -8.21 9.15 6.35
CA HIS A 26 -7.46 10.17 7.10
C HIS A 26 -5.95 9.87 7.13
N LEU A 27 -5.57 8.59 7.19
CA LEU A 27 -4.17 8.18 7.31
C LEU A 27 -3.42 8.13 5.96
N ALA A 28 -4.10 7.92 4.84
CA ALA A 28 -3.49 7.84 3.51
C ALA A 28 -3.38 9.23 2.86
N ASN A 29 -2.30 9.95 3.13
CA ASN A 29 -2.04 11.24 2.49
C ASN A 29 -1.84 11.05 0.96
N PRO A 30 -2.34 11.95 0.10
CA PRO A 30 -2.14 11.87 -1.35
C PRO A 30 -0.67 11.76 -1.79
N ASN A 31 0.28 12.27 -1.00
CA ASN A 31 1.72 12.20 -1.28
C ASN A 31 2.33 10.83 -0.97
N MET A 32 1.59 9.91 -0.36
CA MET A 32 2.00 8.51 -0.11
C MET A 32 1.63 7.58 -1.27
N GLN A 33 1.08 8.12 -2.37
CA GLN A 33 0.76 7.33 -3.55
C GLN A 33 2.03 6.81 -4.24
N TRP A 34 1.98 5.57 -4.70
CA TRP A 34 3.07 4.94 -5.46
C TRP A 34 3.34 5.60 -6.81
N THR A 35 2.36 6.35 -7.31
CA THR A 35 2.50 7.15 -8.52
C THR A 35 2.45 8.62 -8.18
N THR A 36 3.38 9.36 -8.78
CA THR A 36 3.44 10.81 -8.74
C THR A 36 2.47 11.45 -9.73
N ASP A 37 2.16 10.76 -10.84
CA ASP A 37 1.23 11.20 -11.87
C ASP A 37 0.18 10.10 -12.15
N PRO A 38 -1.06 10.25 -11.70
CA PRO A 38 -2.10 9.26 -11.94
C PRO A 38 -2.50 9.19 -13.42
N MET A 39 -2.46 10.29 -14.17
CA MET A 39 -2.84 10.32 -15.58
C MET A 39 -1.84 9.56 -16.45
N TYR A 40 -0.54 9.78 -16.20
CA TYR A 40 0.50 9.04 -16.89
C TYR A 40 0.37 7.52 -16.64
N ARG A 41 0.07 7.11 -15.39
CA ARG A 41 -0.11 5.69 -15.05
C ARG A 41 -1.30 5.05 -15.74
N THR A 42 -2.41 5.77 -15.86
CA THR A 42 -3.58 5.27 -16.59
C THR A 42 -3.22 4.99 -18.05
N ILE A 43 -2.49 5.89 -18.70
CA ILE A 43 -2.05 5.70 -20.10
C ILE A 43 -1.08 4.51 -20.20
N GLU A 44 -0.12 4.42 -19.28
CA GLU A 44 0.84 3.32 -19.22
C GLU A 44 0.14 1.96 -19.03
N SER A 45 -0.84 1.87 -18.11
CA SER A 45 -1.58 0.62 -17.88
C SER A 45 -2.43 0.23 -19.08
N HIS A 46 -3.08 1.19 -19.76
CA HIS A 46 -3.80 0.92 -21.01
C HIS A 46 -2.90 0.35 -22.11
N ILE A 47 -1.70 0.90 -22.27
CA ILE A 47 -0.72 0.41 -23.24
C ILE A 47 -0.24 -0.99 -22.84
N HIS A 48 0.09 -1.20 -21.56
CA HIS A 48 0.60 -2.47 -21.07
C HIS A 48 -0.42 -3.61 -21.20
N PHE A 49 -1.67 -3.37 -20.79
CA PHE A 49 -2.79 -4.30 -20.97
C PHE A 49 -2.95 -4.72 -22.44
N SER A 50 -2.90 -3.73 -23.34
CA SER A 50 -3.07 -3.95 -24.77
C SER A 50 -1.94 -4.75 -25.40
N LYS A 51 -0.70 -4.59 -24.89
CA LYS A 51 0.49 -5.29 -25.39
C LYS A 51 0.62 -6.71 -24.86
N GLU A 52 0.34 -6.89 -23.57
CA GLU A 52 0.62 -8.15 -22.88
C GLU A 52 -0.62 -9.07 -22.77
N ALA A 53 -1.79 -8.61 -23.23
CA ALA A 53 -3.07 -9.28 -22.99
C ALA A 53 -3.27 -9.66 -21.51
N SER A 54 -2.63 -8.93 -20.59
CA SER A 54 -2.64 -9.19 -19.17
C SER A 54 -3.96 -8.71 -18.59
N SER A 55 -4.61 -9.51 -17.76
CA SER A 55 -5.85 -9.09 -17.08
C SER A 55 -5.53 -8.73 -15.62
N GLY A 56 -5.81 -7.48 -15.24
CA GLY A 56 -5.56 -6.92 -13.92
C GLY A 56 -4.60 -5.72 -13.96
N ASP A 57 -5.04 -4.56 -13.48
CA ASP A 57 -4.17 -3.39 -13.30
C ASP A 57 -3.54 -3.41 -11.89
N ALA A 58 -2.41 -2.73 -11.73
CA ALA A 58 -1.66 -2.56 -10.48
C ALA A 58 -2.40 -1.68 -9.44
N ALA A 59 -3.73 -1.72 -9.41
CA ALA A 59 -4.59 -0.96 -8.50
C ALA A 59 -4.54 -1.48 -7.04
N LEU A 60 -3.79 -2.55 -6.77
CA LEU A 60 -3.70 -3.18 -5.44
C LEU A 60 -2.94 -2.35 -4.40
N GLY A 61 -2.32 -1.22 -4.78
CA GLY A 61 -1.35 -0.54 -3.91
C GLY A 61 -1.72 0.83 -3.36
N GLY A 62 -2.60 1.62 -4.00
CA GLY A 62 -2.70 3.05 -3.71
C GLY A 62 -4.13 3.53 -3.45
N GLY A 63 -4.45 3.81 -2.18
CA GLY A 63 -5.42 4.78 -1.63
C GLY A 63 -6.81 5.03 -2.25
N GLY A 64 -7.17 4.42 -3.38
CA GLY A 64 -8.49 4.50 -4.00
C GLY A 64 -9.42 3.39 -3.51
N CYS A 65 -10.70 3.50 -3.86
CA CYS A 65 -11.83 2.59 -3.54
C CYS A 65 -11.54 1.09 -3.69
N GLY A 66 -10.44 0.68 -4.32
CA GLY A 66 -10.15 -0.73 -4.60
C GLY A 66 -11.21 -1.35 -5.52
N CYS A 67 -11.87 -0.51 -6.30
CA CYS A 67 -12.94 -0.87 -7.19
C CYS A 67 -12.32 -0.96 -8.58
N ASN A 68 -12.14 -2.20 -9.06
CA ASN A 68 -12.00 -2.51 -10.49
C ASN A 68 -13.35 -2.22 -11.17
#